data_AF-A0A3M2BLT9-F1
#
_entry.id   AF-A0A3M2BLT9-F1
#
_cell.length_a   1.000
_cell.length_b   1.000
_cell.length_c   1.000
_cell.angle_alpha   90.00
_cell.angle_beta   90.00
_cell.angle_gamma   90.00
#
_symmetry.space_group_name_H-M   'P 1'
#
loop_
_entity.id
_entity.type
_entity.pdbx_description
1 polymer ?
#
loop_
_entity_poly.entity_id
_entity_poly.type
_entity_poly.pdbx_seq_one_letter_code
_entity_poly.pdbx_strand_id
1 'polypeptide(L)'
;MTTTKGIGLRQLESHLWQAANILRGPVDASDFKTYIFPLLFFKRISDVYDEEYAAALSESDGDIEYAQFPENHRFQIPEGSHWNDVRALSSNIGFALQQAMRNIEQANPDTLHGIFGDAQW
;
A
#
# COMPACT_ATOMS: atom_id res chain seq x y z
N MET A 1 -7.77 34.03 -3.04
CA MET A 1 -7.31 32.83 -3.78
C MET A 1 -5.87 32.57 -3.35
N THR A 2 -5.65 31.62 -2.44
CA THR A 2 -4.31 31.21 -2.02
C THR A 2 -3.73 30.28 -3.08
N THR A 3 -2.75 30.79 -3.84
CA THR A 3 -2.00 30.01 -4.82
C THR A 3 -1.15 28.98 -4.08
N THR A 4 -1.53 27.70 -4.10
CA THR A 4 -0.68 26.62 -3.61
C THR A 4 0.55 26.54 -4.51
N LYS A 5 1.67 27.09 -4.04
CA LYS A 5 2.95 27.02 -4.74
C LYS A 5 3.45 25.58 -4.63
N GLY A 6 3.37 24.82 -5.73
CA GLY A 6 3.92 23.47 -5.79
C GLY A 6 5.40 23.47 -5.44
N ILE A 7 5.83 22.50 -4.61
CA ILE A 7 7.24 22.31 -4.29
C ILE A 7 7.96 21.67 -5.50
N GLY A 8 9.19 22.12 -5.77
CA GLY A 8 10.00 21.51 -6.83
C GLY A 8 10.45 20.10 -6.46
N LEU A 9 10.76 19.26 -7.45
CA LEU A 9 11.15 17.86 -7.26
C LEU A 9 12.25 17.67 -6.20
N ARG A 10 13.34 18.46 -6.28
CA ARG A 10 14.44 18.41 -5.29
C ARG A 10 13.98 18.72 -3.85
N GLN A 11 13.01 19.62 -3.70
CA GLN A 11 12.48 19.98 -2.39
C GLN A 11 11.60 18.85 -1.84
N LEU A 12 10.80 18.22 -2.70
CA LEU A 12 10.03 17.03 -2.35
C LEU A 12 10.96 15.87 -1.94
N GLU A 13 11.98 15.57 -2.74
CA GLU A 13 13.00 14.57 -2.43
C GLU A 13 13.65 14.83 -1.07
N SER A 14 14.04 16.09 -0.80
CA SER A 14 14.64 16.49 0.47
C SER A 14 13.68 16.27 1.65
N HIS A 15 12.40 16.64 1.51
CA HIS A 15 11.41 16.42 2.56
C HIS A 15 11.16 14.93 2.82
N LEU A 16 11.02 14.12 1.76
CA LEU A 16 10.84 12.67 1.88
C LEU A 16 12.05 12.01 2.53
N TRP A 17 13.26 12.43 2.17
CA TRP A 17 14.50 11.95 2.77
C TRP A 17 14.58 12.28 4.26
N GLN A 18 14.23 13.50 4.66
CA GLN A 18 14.21 13.90 6.07
C GLN A 18 13.17 13.10 6.87
N ALA A 19 11.96 12.92 6.32
CA ALA A 19 10.92 12.11 6.96
C ALA A 19 11.37 10.65 7.15
N ALA A 20 11.99 10.05 6.13
CA ALA A 20 12.52 8.70 6.21
C ALA A 20 13.63 8.56 7.26
N ASN A 21 14.52 9.56 7.38
CA ASN A 21 15.56 9.57 8.42
C ASN A 21 14.98 9.64 9.84
N ILE A 22 13.91 10.41 10.04
CA ILE A 22 13.21 10.48 11.34
C ILE A 22 12.59 9.12 11.67
N LEU A 23 11.90 8.50 10.72
CA LEU A 23 11.21 7.22 10.91
C LEU A 23 12.16 6.05 11.16
N ARG A 24 13.30 6.01 10.44
CA ARG A 24 14.31 4.96 10.60
C ARG A 24 14.96 4.98 11.99
N GLY A 25 15.10 6.15 12.61
CA GLY A 25 15.81 6.29 13.88
C GLY A 25 17.25 5.75 13.78
N PRO A 26 17.71 4.94 14.75
CA PRO A 26 19.08 4.41 14.78
C PRO A 26 19.31 3.17 13.88
N VAL A 27 18.25 2.59 13.30
CA VAL A 27 18.32 1.36 12.48
C VAL A 27 19.13 1.62 11.22
N ASP A 28 20.10 0.81 10.83
CA ASP A 28 20.87 1.07 9.60
C ASP A 28 19.97 1.13 8.35
N ALA A 29 20.36 1.90 7.34
CA ALA A 29 19.61 2.00 6.09
C ALA A 29 19.45 0.63 5.39
N SER A 30 20.43 -0.27 5.52
CA SER A 30 20.36 -1.64 5.02
C SER A 30 19.25 -2.46 5.66
N ASP A 31 18.93 -2.19 6.91
CA ASP A 31 17.94 -2.95 7.69
C ASP A 31 16.56 -2.31 7.56
N PHE A 32 16.51 -0.97 7.49
CA PHE A 32 15.27 -0.23 7.28
C PHE A 32 14.60 -0.55 5.94
N LYS A 33 15.41 -0.85 4.91
CA LYS A 33 14.91 -1.23 3.57
C LYS A 33 13.92 -2.41 3.63
N THR A 34 14.15 -3.34 4.58
CA THR A 34 13.35 -4.55 4.77
C THR A 34 11.95 -4.24 5.28
N TYR A 35 11.74 -3.07 5.91
CA TYR A 35 10.43 -2.63 6.39
C TYR A 35 9.76 -1.64 5.42
N ILE A 36 10.52 -0.68 4.91
CA ILE A 36 9.93 0.40 4.09
C ILE A 36 9.45 -0.10 2.72
N PHE A 37 10.16 -1.04 2.08
CA PHE A 37 9.75 -1.51 0.75
C PHE A 37 8.45 -2.32 0.77
N PRO A 38 8.28 -3.34 1.65
CA PRO A 38 7.01 -4.05 1.74
C PRO A 38 5.86 -3.11 2.11
N LEU A 39 6.08 -2.11 2.97
CA LEU A 39 5.06 -1.13 3.34
C LEU A 39 4.62 -0.25 2.15
N LEU A 40 5.59 0.27 1.39
CA LEU A 40 5.31 1.06 0.19
C LEU A 40 4.61 0.23 -0.89
N PHE A 41 5.03 -1.02 -1.06
CA PHE A 41 4.41 -1.94 -2.00
C PHE A 41 2.98 -2.28 -1.60
N PHE A 42 2.74 -2.53 -0.30
CA PHE A 42 1.42 -2.77 0.25
C PHE A 42 0.47 -1.58 0.01
N LYS A 43 0.93 -0.36 0.32
CA LYS A 43 0.18 0.87 0.00
C LYS A 43 -0.10 0.97 -1.49
N ARG A 44 0.88 0.73 -2.36
CA ARG A 44 0.68 0.87 -3.80
C ARG A 44 -0.31 -0.16 -4.35
N ILE A 45 -0.29 -1.41 -3.88
CA ILE A 45 -1.27 -2.42 -4.27
C ILE A 45 -2.69 -1.96 -3.91
N SER A 46 -2.87 -1.48 -2.68
CA SER A 46 -4.15 -0.91 -2.23
C SER A 46 -4.61 0.26 -3.11
N ASP A 47 -3.71 1.19 -3.41
CA ASP A 47 -4.04 2.35 -4.26
C ASP A 47 -4.42 1.96 -5.69
N VAL A 48 -3.69 1.00 -6.29
CA VAL A 48 -4.03 0.50 -7.62
C VAL A 48 -5.43 -0.12 -7.61
N TYR A 49 -5.73 -0.91 -6.58
CA TYR A 49 -7.04 -1.56 -6.48
C TYR A 49 -8.17 -0.53 -6.41
N ASP A 50 -8.01 0.52 -5.59
CA ASP A 50 -8.97 1.63 -5.51
C ASP A 50 -9.10 2.37 -6.86
N GLU A 51 -8.00 2.60 -7.57
CA GLU A 51 -7.97 3.21 -8.91
C GLU A 51 -8.71 2.35 -9.95
N GLU A 52 -8.45 1.04 -9.96
CA GLU A 52 -9.08 0.04 -10.84
C GLU A 52 -10.57 -0.10 -10.56
N TYR A 53 -10.96 -0.17 -9.28
CA TYR A 53 -12.36 -0.18 -8.85
C TYR A 53 -13.11 1.06 -9.31
N ALA A 54 -12.54 2.25 -9.09
CA ALA A 54 -13.16 3.51 -9.51
C ALA A 54 -13.32 3.59 -11.03
N ALA A 55 -12.35 3.07 -11.80
CA ALA A 55 -12.43 2.99 -13.25
C ALA A 55 -13.56 2.06 -13.71
N ALA A 56 -13.63 0.83 -13.17
CA ALA A 56 -14.65 -0.14 -13.51
C ALA A 56 -16.07 0.33 -13.12
N LEU A 57 -16.20 1.00 -11.98
CA LEU A 57 -17.46 1.61 -11.54
C LEU A 57 -17.91 2.72 -12.50
N SER A 58 -16.98 3.52 -13.01
CA SER A 58 -17.29 4.57 -13.98
C SER A 58 -17.64 4.00 -15.36
N GLU A 59 -17.00 2.90 -15.79
CA GLU A 59 -17.25 2.25 -17.09
C GLU A 59 -18.62 1.54 -17.13
N SER A 60 -19.08 1.08 -15.97
CA SER A 60 -20.34 0.35 -15.82
C SER A 60 -21.51 1.22 -15.35
N ASP A 61 -21.42 2.55 -15.50
CA ASP A 61 -22.44 3.51 -15.08
C ASP A 61 -22.87 3.37 -13.59
N GLY A 62 -21.92 2.99 -12.72
CA GLY A 62 -22.14 2.87 -11.28
C GLY A 62 -22.54 1.47 -10.79
N ASP A 63 -22.39 0.44 -11.60
CA ASP A 63 -22.63 -0.95 -11.18
C ASP A 63 -21.52 -1.45 -10.25
N ILE A 64 -21.86 -1.56 -8.96
CA ILE A 64 -20.95 -2.01 -7.91
C ILE A 64 -20.57 -3.47 -8.08
N GLU A 65 -21.50 -4.33 -8.49
CA GLU A 65 -21.23 -5.76 -8.65
C GLU A 65 -20.24 -5.98 -9.79
N TYR A 66 -20.43 -5.25 -10.90
CA TYR A 66 -19.45 -5.24 -11.98
C TYR A 66 -18.09 -4.73 -11.50
N ALA A 67 -18.04 -3.59 -10.81
CA ALA A 67 -16.79 -2.99 -10.36
C ALA A 67 -15.98 -3.89 -9.40
N GLN A 68 -16.63 -4.80 -8.69
CA GLN A 68 -16.01 -5.76 -7.77
C GLN A 68 -15.47 -7.02 -8.45
N PHE A 69 -15.76 -7.24 -9.74
CA PHE A 69 -15.32 -8.46 -10.42
C PHE A 69 -13.79 -8.60 -10.39
N PRO A 70 -13.25 -9.76 -9.98
CA PRO A 70 -11.81 -10.00 -9.88
C PRO A 70 -11.04 -9.65 -11.15
N GLU A 71 -11.66 -9.81 -12.32
CA GLU A 71 -11.08 -9.56 -13.64
C GLU A 71 -10.78 -8.07 -13.90
N ASN A 72 -11.44 -7.17 -13.18
CA ASN A 72 -11.17 -5.73 -13.25
C ASN A 72 -9.93 -5.33 -12.43
N HIS A 73 -9.40 -6.25 -11.63
CA HIS A 73 -8.31 -5.98 -10.70
C HIS A 73 -7.08 -6.80 -11.03
N ARG A 74 -5.92 -6.14 -11.10
CA ARG A 74 -4.65 -6.83 -11.37
C ARG A 74 -4.19 -7.67 -10.20
N PHE A 75 -4.52 -7.25 -8.97
CA PHE A 75 -4.26 -7.99 -7.75
C PHE A 75 -5.52 -8.04 -6.91
N GLN A 76 -5.79 -9.20 -6.32
CA GLN A 76 -6.90 -9.40 -5.41
C GLN A 76 -6.51 -8.90 -4.02
N ILE A 77 -7.38 -8.11 -3.39
CA ILE A 77 -7.21 -7.66 -2.00
C ILE A 77 -8.34 -8.27 -1.18
N PRO A 78 -8.05 -9.29 -0.33
CA PRO A 78 -9.06 -9.85 0.56
C PRO A 78 -9.60 -8.83 1.54
N GLU A 79 -10.84 -9.04 1.99
CA GLU A 79 -11.47 -8.24 3.04
C GLU A 79 -10.58 -8.14 4.29
N GLY A 80 -10.49 -6.96 4.89
CA GLY A 80 -9.66 -6.69 6.06
C GLY A 80 -8.16 -6.62 5.76
N SER A 81 -7.76 -6.75 4.50
CA SER A 81 -6.35 -6.68 4.07
C SER A 81 -6.04 -5.42 3.29
N HIS A 82 -6.96 -4.46 3.19
CA HIS A 82 -6.72 -3.20 2.53
C HIS A 82 -5.87 -2.25 3.40
N TRP A 83 -5.12 -1.34 2.79
CA TRP A 83 -4.31 -0.36 3.53
C TRP A 83 -5.12 0.40 4.59
N ASN A 84 -6.34 0.81 4.26
CA ASN A 84 -7.19 1.57 5.18
C ASN A 84 -7.64 0.74 6.38
N ASP A 85 -7.80 -0.58 6.23
CA ASP A 85 -8.16 -1.48 7.35
C ASP A 85 -7.05 -1.50 8.39
N VAL A 86 -5.80 -1.68 7.94
CA VAL A 86 -4.63 -1.70 8.83
C VAL A 86 -4.38 -0.33 9.43
N ARG A 87 -4.52 0.74 8.64
CA ARG A 87 -4.30 2.13 9.09
C ARG A 87 -5.30 2.58 10.15
N ALA A 88 -6.49 1.97 10.22
CA ALA A 88 -7.50 2.28 11.22
C ALA A 88 -7.16 1.71 12.61
N LEU A 89 -6.20 0.79 12.71
CA LEU A 89 -5.81 0.13 13.96
C LEU A 89 -4.84 1.00 14.78
N SER A 90 -5.03 1.01 16.10
CA SER A 90 -4.15 1.72 17.05
C SER A 90 -3.25 0.80 17.88
N SER A 91 -3.39 -0.52 17.72
CA SER A 91 -2.68 -1.54 18.49
C SER A 91 -2.41 -2.76 17.63
N ASN A 92 -1.33 -3.51 17.94
CA ASN A 92 -0.94 -4.73 17.21
C ASN A 92 -0.76 -4.50 15.69
N ILE A 93 -0.27 -3.31 15.32
CA ILE A 93 -0.14 -2.89 13.91
C ILE A 93 0.82 -3.81 13.14
N GLY A 94 1.92 -4.24 13.76
CA GLY A 94 2.88 -5.16 13.13
C GLY A 94 2.23 -6.49 12.72
N PHE A 95 1.47 -7.09 13.64
CA PHE A 95 0.69 -8.30 13.35
C PHE A 95 -0.34 -8.07 12.23
N ALA A 96 -1.05 -6.94 12.26
CA ALA A 96 -2.03 -6.60 11.23
C ALA A 96 -1.40 -6.39 9.85
N LEU A 97 -0.25 -5.72 9.78
CA LEU A 97 0.53 -5.57 8.54
C LEU A 97 0.96 -6.93 8.01
N GLN A 98 1.55 -7.78 8.86
CA GLN A 98 1.98 -9.11 8.47
C GLN A 98 0.80 -9.96 7.97
N GLN A 99 -0.34 -9.90 8.64
CA GLN A 99 -1.53 -10.66 8.25
C GLN A 99 -2.10 -10.17 6.91
N ALA A 100 -2.24 -8.86 6.72
CA ALA A 100 -2.74 -8.28 5.48
C ALA A 100 -1.83 -8.63 4.29
N MET A 101 -0.52 -8.48 4.43
CA MET A 101 0.45 -8.84 3.39
C MET A 101 0.36 -10.33 3.03
N ARG A 102 0.32 -11.23 4.03
CA ARG A 102 0.18 -12.68 3.79
C ARG A 102 -1.12 -13.03 3.09
N ASN A 103 -2.24 -12.41 3.47
CA ASN A 103 -3.53 -12.63 2.82
C ASN A 103 -3.47 -12.22 1.35
N ILE A 104 -2.84 -11.08 1.04
CA ILE A 104 -2.64 -10.62 -0.33
C ILE A 104 -1.75 -11.60 -1.11
N GLU A 105 -0.66 -12.10 -0.55
CA GLU A 105 0.16 -13.12 -1.24
C GLU A 105 -0.64 -14.39 -1.54
N GLN A 106 -1.43 -14.87 -0.59
CA GLN A 106 -2.25 -16.08 -0.75
C GLN A 106 -3.35 -15.92 -1.80
N ALA A 107 -3.91 -14.71 -1.91
CA ALA A 107 -4.91 -14.39 -2.93
C ALA A 107 -4.31 -14.19 -4.34
N ASN A 108 -2.99 -14.03 -4.44
CA ASN A 108 -2.26 -13.75 -5.69
C ASN A 108 -1.04 -14.68 -5.86
N PRO A 109 -1.19 -16.01 -5.81
CA PRO A 109 -0.07 -16.94 -5.70
C PRO A 109 0.85 -16.91 -6.94
N ASP A 110 0.32 -16.63 -8.12
CA ASP A 110 1.09 -16.65 -9.37
C ASP A 110 1.98 -15.41 -9.56
N THR A 111 1.72 -14.32 -8.83
CA THR A 111 2.36 -13.02 -9.06
C THR A 111 3.03 -12.43 -7.82
N LEU A 112 2.49 -12.68 -6.61
CA LEU A 112 2.94 -12.04 -5.38
C LEU A 112 3.58 -12.98 -4.36
N HIS A 113 3.73 -14.27 -4.65
CA HIS A 113 4.31 -15.22 -3.71
C HIS A 113 5.72 -14.81 -3.25
N GLY A 114 5.87 -14.52 -1.95
CA GLY A 114 7.14 -14.16 -1.31
C GLY A 114 7.62 -12.73 -1.59
N ILE A 115 6.77 -11.85 -2.16
CA ILE A 115 7.16 -10.49 -2.52
C ILE A 115 7.31 -9.57 -1.29
N PHE A 116 6.52 -9.77 -0.24
CA PHE A 116 6.60 -8.92 0.96
C PHE A 116 7.74 -9.34 1.90
N GLY A 117 8.36 -10.50 1.65
CA GLY A 117 9.51 -11.02 2.40
C GLY A 117 9.17 -11.39 3.85
N ASP A 118 10.22 -11.62 4.64
CA ASP A 118 10.14 -12.18 6.00
C ASP A 118 10.43 -11.16 7.11
N ALA A 119 10.07 -9.89 6.89
CA ALA A 119 10.28 -8.84 7.89
C ALA A 119 9.57 -9.22 9.21
N GLN A 120 10.28 -9.05 10.33
CA GLN A 120 9.71 -9.27 11.67
C GLN A 120 9.00 -7.99 12.12
N TRP A 121 7.70 -7.91 11.84
CA TRP A 121 6.82 -6.79 12.15
C TRP A 121 6.40 -6.71 13.63
#